data_AF-A0A1Q5M072-F1
#
_entry.id   AF-A0A1Q5M072-F1
#
_cell.length_a   1.000
_cell.length_b   1.000
_cell.length_c   1.000
_cell.angle_alpha   90.00
_cell.angle_beta   90.00
_cell.angle_gamma   90.00
#
_symmetry.space_group_name_H-M   'P 1'
#
loop_
_entity.id
_entity.type
_entity.pdbx_description
1 polymer ?
#
loop_
_entity_poly.entity_id
_entity_poly.type
_entity_poly.pdbx_seq_one_letter_code
_entity_poly.pdbx_strand_id
1 'polypeptide(L)'
;MMTNTAPFLKKGALVAAGVFFLAACTGDGSAQSESSPELNTCRELLGREGVDAARRAVGGGEVRAEAPVSARKLADTMAGEARVRAADGEDLDRRSYEPCRLSGSTADTRVVTRAKWSVLTMDSVSEGKLAVQWREAAKDVYVHETDGGDRVALLVTCQVPEAPASQREGVPLEVEVSRAGAADGDARLPARLALSLAGNLRGLLGCTDTVTVPTALPGQG
;
A
#
# COMPACT_ATOMS: atom_id res chain seq x y z
N MET A 1 60.74 -68.73 18.29
CA MET A 1 62.00 -68.03 18.56
C MET A 1 61.90 -66.65 17.93
N MET A 2 62.29 -65.63 18.69
CA MET A 2 62.58 -64.25 18.29
C MET A 2 61.42 -63.25 18.11
N THR A 3 61.72 -62.10 18.70
CA THR A 3 60.95 -60.94 19.17
C THR A 3 61.13 -59.73 18.24
N ASN A 4 60.29 -58.71 18.49
CA ASN A 4 60.46 -57.28 18.16
C ASN A 4 60.28 -56.94 16.66
N THR A 5 59.64 -55.83 16.27
CA THR A 5 59.93 -54.45 16.71
C THR A 5 58.79 -53.53 16.24
N ALA A 6 58.34 -52.57 17.05
CA ALA A 6 57.60 -51.38 16.60
C ALA A 6 58.62 -50.25 16.36
N PRO A 7 58.42 -49.28 15.44
CA PRO A 7 57.59 -48.12 15.80
C PRO A 7 56.84 -47.39 14.64
N PHE A 8 55.82 -46.62 15.04
CA PHE A 8 55.38 -45.32 14.49
C PHE A 8 55.20 -45.12 12.97
N LEU A 9 53.93 -44.91 12.56
CA LEU A 9 53.51 -43.70 11.82
C LEU A 9 51.97 -43.67 11.70
N LYS A 10 51.33 -42.92 12.61
CA LYS A 10 49.95 -42.45 12.42
C LYS A 10 49.99 -41.30 11.40
N LYS A 11 49.44 -41.50 10.22
CA LYS A 11 48.91 -40.41 9.38
C LYS A 11 47.52 -40.82 8.92
N GLY A 12 46.53 -40.11 9.46
CA GLY A 12 45.12 -40.34 9.20
C GLY A 12 44.77 -40.05 7.74
N ALA A 13 43.94 -40.93 7.18
CA ALA A 13 43.19 -40.64 5.98
C ALA A 13 41.96 -39.79 6.37
N LEU A 14 41.74 -38.72 5.60
CA LEU A 14 40.53 -37.91 5.62
C LEU A 14 39.29 -38.78 5.40
N VAL A 15 38.28 -38.58 6.24
CA VAL A 15 36.88 -38.70 5.81
C VAL A 15 36.22 -37.37 6.19
N ALA A 16 36.25 -36.43 5.26
CA ALA A 16 35.44 -35.23 5.34
C ALA A 16 33.99 -35.66 5.09
N ALA A 17 33.26 -35.96 6.17
CA ALA A 17 31.82 -36.06 6.15
C ALA A 17 31.27 -34.65 5.92
N GLY A 18 31.15 -34.26 4.65
CA GLY A 18 30.41 -33.08 4.24
C GLY A 18 28.94 -33.29 4.55
N VAL A 19 28.50 -32.85 5.72
CA VAL A 19 27.08 -32.61 5.99
C VAL A 19 26.70 -31.42 5.11
N PHE A 20 26.13 -31.71 3.94
CA PHE A 20 25.35 -30.74 3.21
C PHE A 20 24.14 -30.39 4.08
N PHE A 21 24.25 -29.30 4.84
CA PHE A 21 23.07 -28.58 5.30
C PHE A 21 22.39 -28.03 4.05
N LEU A 22 21.46 -28.81 3.51
CA LEU A 22 20.38 -28.29 2.69
C LEU A 22 19.68 -27.25 3.57
N ALA A 23 20.04 -25.98 3.39
CA ALA A 23 19.23 -24.87 3.85
C ALA A 23 17.91 -24.98 3.11
N ALA A 24 16.99 -25.74 3.71
CA ALA A 24 15.62 -25.76 3.33
C ALA A 24 15.10 -24.33 3.53
N CYS A 25 14.87 -23.61 2.44
CA CYS A 25 13.94 -22.50 2.42
C CYS A 25 12.53 -23.08 2.59
N THR A 26 12.25 -23.66 3.75
CA THR A 26 10.89 -23.85 4.23
C THR A 26 10.38 -22.47 4.59
N GLY A 27 9.83 -21.78 3.59
CA GLY A 27 8.87 -20.72 3.81
C GLY A 27 7.66 -21.36 4.45
N ASP A 28 7.73 -21.55 5.77
CA ASP A 28 6.60 -21.90 6.57
C ASP A 28 5.61 -20.73 6.46
N GLY A 29 4.35 -21.05 6.18
CA GLY A 29 3.26 -20.09 6.22
C GLY A 29 2.98 -19.73 7.67
N SER A 30 3.85 -18.87 8.21
CA SER A 30 3.75 -18.39 9.58
C SER A 30 2.92 -17.14 9.57
N ALA A 31 1.90 -17.17 10.43
CA ALA A 31 1.09 -16.01 10.68
C ALA A 31 1.95 -14.80 10.96
N GLN A 32 1.75 -13.74 10.16
CA GLN A 32 2.54 -12.54 10.26
C GLN A 32 2.38 -11.96 11.66
N SER A 33 3.51 -11.67 12.32
CA SER A 33 3.51 -11.07 13.65
C SER A 33 2.64 -9.80 13.67
N GLU A 34 1.89 -9.63 14.75
CA GLU A 34 1.09 -8.43 15.01
C GLU A 34 1.92 -7.12 15.00
N SER A 35 3.25 -7.21 15.05
CA SER A 35 4.19 -6.10 15.04
C SER A 35 5.06 -5.99 13.78
N SER A 36 4.75 -6.73 12.70
CA SER A 36 5.56 -6.70 11.47
C SER A 36 5.69 -5.29 10.85
N PRO A 37 6.84 -4.98 10.21
CA PRO A 37 7.05 -3.69 9.53
C PRO A 37 5.99 -3.37 8.47
N GLU A 38 5.53 -4.38 7.73
CA GLU A 38 4.53 -4.25 6.68
C GLU A 38 3.17 -3.86 7.28
N LEU A 39 2.77 -4.53 8.36
CA LEU A 39 1.53 -4.23 9.05
C LEU A 39 1.57 -2.84 9.70
N ASN A 40 2.71 -2.42 10.23
CA ASN A 40 2.89 -1.07 10.76
C ASN A 40 2.79 -0.01 9.66
N THR A 41 3.35 -0.26 8.48
CA THR A 41 3.20 0.62 7.31
C THR A 41 1.73 0.73 6.88
N CYS A 42 1.03 -0.40 6.79
CA CYS A 42 -0.41 -0.40 6.52
C CYS A 42 -1.20 0.39 7.57
N ARG A 43 -0.85 0.30 8.85
CA ARG A 43 -1.52 1.05 9.93
C ARG A 43 -1.25 2.55 9.88
N GLU A 44 -0.07 2.96 9.44
CA GLU A 44 0.26 4.37 9.24
C GLU A 44 -0.56 4.96 8.08
N LEU A 45 -0.78 4.19 7.01
CA LEU A 45 -1.53 4.63 5.84
C LEU A 45 -3.06 4.54 6.04
N LEU A 46 -3.55 3.46 6.64
CA LEU A 46 -4.99 3.15 6.72
C LEU A 46 -5.60 3.40 8.11
N GLY A 47 -4.78 3.72 9.10
CA GLY A 47 -5.19 3.72 10.51
C GLY A 47 -5.32 2.32 11.09
N ARG A 48 -5.17 2.20 12.42
CA ARG A 48 -5.25 0.92 13.14
C ARG A 48 -6.60 0.24 12.96
N GLU A 49 -7.68 0.99 13.19
CA GLU A 49 -9.06 0.48 13.07
C GLU A 49 -9.37 0.03 11.63
N GLY A 50 -8.88 0.76 10.63
CA GLY A 50 -9.01 0.42 9.22
C GLY A 50 -8.32 -0.90 8.90
N VAL A 51 -7.06 -1.07 9.33
CA VAL A 51 -6.32 -2.33 9.17
C VAL A 51 -7.03 -3.48 9.87
N ASP A 52 -7.51 -3.29 11.09
CA ASP A 52 -8.21 -4.36 11.82
C ASP A 52 -9.52 -4.76 11.12
N ALA A 53 -10.25 -3.79 10.58
CA ALA A 53 -11.44 -4.06 9.78
C ALA A 53 -11.11 -4.79 8.46
N ALA A 54 -10.02 -4.40 7.79
CA ALA A 54 -9.54 -5.07 6.59
C ALA A 54 -9.09 -6.52 6.87
N ARG A 55 -8.37 -6.76 7.98
CA ARG A 55 -7.99 -8.10 8.43
C ARG A 55 -9.21 -9.00 8.68
N ARG A 56 -10.25 -8.46 9.33
CA ARG A 56 -11.53 -9.18 9.50
C ARG A 56 -12.19 -9.48 8.17
N ALA A 57 -12.23 -8.51 7.26
CA ALA A 57 -12.84 -8.68 5.95
C ALA A 57 -12.12 -9.71 5.07
N VAL A 58 -10.81 -9.90 5.24
CA VAL A 58 -10.05 -10.89 4.46
C VAL A 58 -9.96 -12.29 5.10
N GLY A 59 -10.63 -12.53 6.22
CA GLY A 59 -10.78 -13.87 6.78
C GLY A 59 -10.47 -13.99 8.27
N GLY A 60 -10.13 -12.91 8.98
CA GLY A 60 -9.99 -12.85 10.45
C GLY A 60 -8.90 -13.74 11.08
N GLY A 61 -8.34 -14.69 10.33
CA GLY A 61 -7.26 -15.59 10.71
C GLY A 61 -5.89 -15.06 10.29
N GLU A 62 -5.06 -15.94 9.75
CA GLU A 62 -3.72 -15.57 9.26
C GLU A 62 -3.83 -14.63 8.05
N VAL A 63 -3.50 -13.35 8.29
CA VAL A 63 -3.47 -12.31 7.26
C VAL A 63 -2.02 -11.98 6.94
N ARG A 64 -1.69 -11.92 5.66
CA ARG A 64 -0.41 -11.44 5.17
C ARG A 64 -0.53 -9.98 4.76
N ALA A 65 0.27 -9.11 5.36
CA ALA A 65 0.47 -7.74 4.90
C ALA A 65 1.71 -7.65 4.03
N GLU A 66 1.58 -6.94 2.91
CA GLU A 66 2.67 -6.56 2.02
C GLU A 66 2.72 -5.03 1.95
N ALA A 67 3.91 -4.46 2.15
CA ALA A 67 4.19 -3.04 1.99
C ALA A 67 5.59 -2.88 1.39
N PRO A 68 5.73 -2.67 0.06
CA PRO A 68 7.02 -2.69 -0.62
C PRO A 68 8.03 -1.66 -0.12
N VAL A 69 7.53 -0.54 0.42
CA VAL A 69 8.31 0.54 1.03
C VAL A 69 7.56 1.06 2.26
N SER A 70 8.27 1.72 3.18
CA SER A 70 7.61 2.39 4.30
C SER A 70 6.72 3.55 3.84
N ALA A 71 5.73 3.93 4.64
CA ALA A 71 4.82 5.03 4.33
C ALA A 71 5.59 6.36 4.14
N ARG A 72 6.62 6.59 4.96
CA ARG A 72 7.50 7.75 4.81
C ARG A 72 8.27 7.74 3.49
N LYS A 73 8.85 6.59 3.11
CA LYS A 73 9.61 6.48 1.86
C LYS A 73 8.71 6.68 0.64
N LEU A 74 7.48 6.15 0.67
CA LEU A 74 6.46 6.42 -0.33
C LEU A 74 6.18 7.92 -0.45
N ALA A 75 5.89 8.59 0.67
CA ALA A 75 5.58 10.02 0.68
C ALA A 75 6.77 10.86 0.19
N ASP A 76 8.00 10.57 0.62
CA ASP A 76 9.20 11.27 0.16
C ASP A 76 9.40 11.10 -1.36
N THR A 77 9.16 9.89 -1.90
CA THR A 77 9.21 9.63 -3.34
C THR A 77 8.15 10.42 -4.09
N MET A 78 6.88 10.32 -3.69
CA MET A 78 5.78 11.05 -4.34
C MET A 78 5.93 12.57 -4.24
N ALA A 79 6.45 13.09 -3.12
CA ALA A 79 6.75 14.51 -2.97
C ALA A 79 7.90 14.94 -3.89
N GLY A 80 8.93 14.10 -4.06
CA GLY A 80 9.98 14.31 -5.04
C GLY A 80 9.43 14.43 -6.46
N GLU A 81 8.52 13.53 -6.84
CA GLU A 81 7.83 13.57 -8.15
C GLU A 81 7.03 14.86 -8.35
N ALA A 82 6.31 15.31 -7.32
CA ALA A 82 5.55 16.56 -7.37
C ALA A 82 6.45 17.79 -7.58
N ARG A 83 7.67 17.80 -7.01
CA ARG A 83 8.61 18.94 -7.08
C ARG A 83 9.34 19.06 -8.41
N VAL A 84 9.65 17.94 -9.06
CA VAL A 84 10.42 17.94 -10.32
C VAL A 84 9.55 18.15 -11.56
N ARG A 85 8.24 18.26 -11.38
CA ARG A 85 7.26 18.34 -12.47
C ARG A 85 7.42 19.61 -13.33
N ALA A 86 7.50 19.44 -14.65
CA ALA A 86 7.38 20.53 -15.61
C ALA A 86 5.91 20.92 -15.85
N ALA A 87 5.66 22.22 -16.08
CA ALA A 87 4.32 22.79 -16.24
C ALA A 87 3.60 22.38 -17.53
N ASP A 88 4.30 21.73 -18.47
CA ASP A 88 3.81 21.32 -19.80
C ASP A 88 3.07 19.97 -19.82
N GLY A 89 2.86 19.36 -18.66
CA GLY A 89 1.71 18.47 -18.46
C GLY A 89 1.84 17.02 -18.97
N GLU A 90 2.92 16.65 -19.66
CA GLU A 90 3.08 15.29 -20.21
C GLU A 90 3.71 14.28 -19.24
N ASP A 91 4.48 14.73 -18.24
CA ASP A 91 5.35 13.85 -17.47
C ASP A 91 4.79 13.47 -16.09
N LEU A 92 3.52 13.05 -16.06
CA LEU A 92 3.12 12.05 -15.08
C LEU A 92 3.38 10.70 -15.70
N ASP A 93 4.60 10.22 -15.47
CA ASP A 93 4.85 8.81 -15.39
C ASP A 93 3.65 8.17 -14.66
N ARG A 94 2.99 7.20 -15.31
CA ARG A 94 1.78 6.52 -14.79
C ARG A 94 2.09 5.64 -13.57
N ARG A 95 3.13 6.00 -12.82
CA ARG A 95 3.59 5.32 -11.62
C ARG A 95 2.43 5.31 -10.63
N SER A 96 1.98 4.09 -10.39
CA SER A 96 1.04 3.78 -9.34
C SER A 96 1.78 2.93 -8.34
N TYR A 97 1.64 3.31 -7.08
CA TYR A 97 2.17 2.56 -5.95
C TYR A 97 1.07 1.69 -5.38
N GLU A 98 1.42 0.47 -4.96
CA GLU A 98 0.57 -0.38 -4.13
C GLU A 98 1.15 -0.41 -2.71
N PRO A 99 0.89 0.62 -1.87
CA PRO A 99 1.66 0.83 -0.66
C PRO A 99 1.25 -0.08 0.50
N CYS A 100 0.06 -0.69 0.43
CA CYS A 100 -0.41 -1.68 1.37
C CYS A 100 -1.33 -2.69 0.67
N ARG A 101 -1.06 -3.98 0.90
CA ARG A 101 -1.93 -5.10 0.53
C ARG A 101 -2.12 -6.00 1.74
N LEU A 102 -3.36 -6.38 2.01
CA LEU A 102 -3.74 -7.36 3.03
C LEU A 102 -4.41 -8.55 2.33
N SER A 103 -3.84 -9.73 2.48
CA SER A 103 -4.31 -10.96 1.83
C SER A 103 -4.72 -11.99 2.88
N GLY A 104 -5.86 -12.62 2.68
CA GLY A 104 -6.34 -13.73 3.49
C GLY A 104 -5.64 -15.05 3.17
N SER A 105 -6.08 -16.13 3.81
CA SER A 105 -5.59 -17.49 3.56
C SER A 105 -5.99 -18.01 2.16
N THR A 106 -7.07 -17.49 1.60
CA THR A 106 -7.51 -17.73 0.21
C THR A 106 -6.92 -16.68 -0.72
N ALA A 107 -6.33 -17.10 -1.84
CA ALA A 107 -5.70 -16.19 -2.81
C ALA A 107 -6.67 -15.16 -3.42
N ASP A 108 -7.96 -15.44 -3.36
CA ASP A 108 -9.02 -14.60 -3.90
C ASP A 108 -9.45 -13.48 -2.95
N THR A 109 -9.10 -13.58 -1.66
CA THR A 109 -9.55 -12.63 -0.64
C THR A 109 -8.46 -11.63 -0.29
N ARG A 110 -8.64 -10.38 -0.69
CA ARG A 110 -7.64 -9.32 -0.50
C ARG A 110 -8.23 -7.92 -0.39
N VAL A 111 -7.50 -7.05 0.27
CA VAL A 111 -7.66 -5.59 0.23
C VAL A 111 -6.37 -5.01 -0.32
N VAL A 112 -6.45 -4.24 -1.40
CA VAL A 112 -5.31 -3.63 -2.07
C VAL A 112 -5.52 -2.12 -2.13
N THR A 113 -4.50 -1.38 -1.74
CA THR A 113 -4.47 0.08 -1.85
C THR A 113 -3.63 0.51 -3.04
N ARG A 114 -3.97 1.63 -3.65
CA ARG A 114 -3.14 2.32 -4.65
C ARG A 114 -3.04 3.79 -4.35
N ALA A 115 -1.91 4.38 -4.71
CA ALA A 115 -1.68 5.82 -4.68
C ALA A 115 -0.92 6.27 -5.93
N LYS A 116 -1.29 7.42 -6.50
CA LYS A 116 -0.59 8.08 -7.61
C LYS A 116 -0.96 9.56 -7.68
N TRP A 117 -0.18 10.32 -8.44
CA TRP A 117 -0.63 11.63 -8.93
C TRP A 117 -1.61 11.44 -10.08
N SER A 118 -2.80 12.06 -10.01
CA SER A 118 -3.82 11.88 -11.04
C SER A 118 -3.45 12.56 -12.35
N VAL A 119 -3.87 11.98 -13.47
CA VAL A 119 -3.81 12.65 -14.78
C VAL A 119 -4.98 13.62 -14.98
N LEU A 120 -5.98 13.56 -14.09
CA LEU A 120 -7.15 14.42 -14.11
C LEU A 120 -6.83 15.73 -13.39
N THR A 121 -7.44 16.82 -13.84
CA THR A 121 -7.44 18.10 -13.09
C THR A 121 -8.73 18.21 -12.27
N MET A 122 -8.71 18.99 -11.19
CA MET A 122 -9.92 19.22 -10.38
C MET A 122 -11.05 19.86 -11.20
N ASP A 123 -10.72 20.72 -12.16
CA ASP A 123 -11.68 21.33 -13.08
C ASP A 123 -12.33 20.28 -13.99
N SER A 124 -11.53 19.37 -14.57
CA SER A 124 -12.05 18.32 -15.45
C SER A 124 -13.07 17.41 -14.75
N VAL A 125 -12.87 17.19 -13.45
CA VAL A 125 -13.73 16.37 -12.60
C VAL A 125 -14.99 17.14 -12.22
N SER A 126 -14.86 18.40 -11.77
CA SER A 126 -15.98 19.22 -11.30
C SER A 126 -16.94 19.62 -12.43
N GLU A 127 -16.42 19.86 -13.64
CA GLU A 127 -17.22 20.21 -14.82
C GLU A 127 -17.93 19.00 -15.44
N GLY A 128 -17.72 17.78 -14.92
CA GLY A 128 -18.35 16.55 -15.43
C GLY A 128 -17.95 16.20 -16.86
N LYS A 129 -16.76 16.63 -17.31
CA LYS A 129 -16.28 16.43 -18.69
C LYS A 129 -15.73 15.02 -18.94
N LEU A 130 -15.80 14.13 -17.95
CA LEU A 130 -15.23 12.79 -17.98
C LEU A 130 -16.32 11.75 -18.30
N ALA A 131 -15.92 10.68 -19.00
CA ALA A 131 -16.79 9.51 -19.23
C ALA A 131 -17.15 8.79 -17.92
N VAL A 132 -16.31 8.96 -16.89
CA VAL A 132 -16.46 8.38 -15.57
C VAL A 132 -17.16 9.38 -14.64
N GLN A 133 -18.19 8.93 -13.91
CA GLN A 133 -18.89 9.76 -12.94
C GLN A 133 -18.14 9.81 -11.61
N TRP A 134 -17.55 10.97 -11.33
CA TRP A 134 -17.04 11.35 -10.02
C TRP A 134 -18.12 12.13 -9.28
N ARG A 135 -18.37 11.78 -8.02
CA ARG A 135 -19.29 12.51 -7.13
C ARG A 135 -18.49 13.29 -6.10
N GLU A 136 -18.89 14.53 -5.85
CA GLU A 136 -18.29 15.32 -4.78
C GLU A 136 -18.69 14.73 -3.42
N ALA A 137 -17.70 14.38 -2.60
CA ALA A 137 -17.91 13.86 -1.24
C ALA A 137 -17.76 14.96 -0.18
N ALA A 138 -16.89 15.92 -0.45
CA ALA A 138 -16.70 17.17 0.27
C ALA A 138 -16.04 18.17 -0.68
N LYS A 139 -15.92 19.44 -0.26
CA LYS A 139 -15.21 20.44 -1.05
C LYS A 139 -13.80 19.93 -1.41
N ASP A 140 -13.51 19.90 -2.71
CA ASP A 140 -12.23 19.45 -3.29
C ASP A 140 -11.88 17.97 -3.01
N VAL A 141 -12.89 17.16 -2.68
CA VAL A 141 -12.78 15.70 -2.49
C VAL A 141 -13.84 15.01 -3.35
N TYR A 142 -13.39 14.27 -4.36
CA TYR A 142 -14.26 13.54 -5.26
C TYR A 142 -14.07 12.05 -5.10
N VAL A 143 -15.14 11.30 -5.28
CA VAL A 143 -15.14 9.84 -5.16
C VAL A 143 -15.75 9.19 -6.39
N HIS A 144 -15.18 8.06 -6.77
CA HIS A 144 -15.71 7.19 -7.79
C HIS A 144 -15.79 5.76 -7.24
N GLU A 145 -17.00 5.18 -7.25
CA GLU A 145 -17.27 3.83 -6.77
C GLU A 145 -17.57 2.93 -7.96
N THR A 146 -16.92 1.77 -8.00
CA THR A 146 -17.10 0.73 -9.01
C THR A 146 -17.28 -0.63 -8.34
N ASP A 147 -17.68 -1.64 -9.13
CA ASP A 147 -17.83 -3.01 -8.65
C ASP A 147 -18.75 -3.11 -7.41
N GLY A 148 -19.87 -2.36 -7.42
CA GLY A 148 -20.82 -2.34 -6.30
C GLY A 148 -20.28 -1.72 -5.00
N GLY A 149 -19.19 -0.95 -5.08
CA GLY A 149 -18.52 -0.35 -3.91
C GLY A 149 -17.29 -1.12 -3.44
N ASP A 150 -16.95 -2.24 -4.09
CA ASP A 150 -15.74 -3.00 -3.78
C ASP A 150 -14.45 -2.34 -4.27
N ARG A 151 -14.54 -1.41 -5.24
CA ARG A 151 -13.44 -0.52 -5.62
C ARG A 151 -13.87 0.93 -5.48
N VAL A 152 -13.13 1.67 -4.67
CA VAL A 152 -13.37 3.10 -4.40
C VAL A 152 -12.10 3.88 -4.67
N ALA A 153 -12.19 4.84 -5.59
CA ALA A 153 -11.14 5.81 -5.87
C ALA A 153 -11.53 7.18 -5.33
N LEU A 154 -10.55 7.92 -4.80
CA LEU A 154 -10.69 9.30 -4.34
C LEU A 154 -9.70 10.20 -5.07
N LEU A 155 -10.18 11.38 -5.45
CA LEU A 155 -9.34 12.50 -5.85
C LEU A 155 -9.41 13.56 -4.77
N VAL A 156 -8.25 14.02 -4.35
CA VAL A 156 -8.13 15.07 -3.35
C VAL A 156 -6.97 15.98 -3.71
N THR A 157 -7.13 17.28 -3.56
CA THR A 157 -6.02 18.21 -3.77
C THR A 157 -4.89 17.96 -2.77
N CYS A 158 -3.66 18.13 -3.22
CA CYS A 158 -2.49 18.12 -2.35
C CYS A 158 -1.42 19.05 -2.92
N GLN A 159 -1.25 20.21 -2.28
CA GLN A 159 -0.19 21.15 -2.61
C GLN A 159 1.07 20.78 -1.86
N VAL A 160 2.03 20.15 -2.55
CA VAL A 160 3.29 19.72 -1.95
C VAL A 160 4.22 20.93 -1.79
N PRO A 161 4.87 21.12 -0.63
CA PRO A 161 5.86 22.17 -0.45
C PRO A 161 6.95 22.13 -1.52
N GLU A 162 7.34 23.32 -2.01
CA GLU A 162 8.36 23.51 -3.05
C GLU A 162 7.98 23.01 -4.46
N ALA A 163 6.76 22.50 -4.64
CA ALA A 163 6.27 22.18 -5.96
C ALA A 163 6.00 23.45 -6.79
N PRO A 164 6.26 23.44 -8.11
CA PRO A 164 5.97 24.56 -9.00
C PRO A 164 4.51 25.01 -8.93
N ALA A 165 4.23 26.29 -9.20
CA ALA A 165 2.86 26.82 -9.18
C ALA A 165 1.90 26.09 -10.12
N SER A 166 2.41 25.56 -11.24
CA SER A 166 1.66 24.69 -12.16
C SER A 166 1.16 23.39 -11.52
N GLN A 167 1.78 22.93 -10.42
CA GLN A 167 1.32 21.78 -9.63
C GLN A 167 0.21 22.16 -8.64
N ARG A 168 0.15 23.43 -8.21
CA ARG A 168 -0.89 23.93 -7.26
C ARG A 168 -2.29 23.96 -7.86
N GLU A 169 -2.40 24.02 -9.19
CA GLU A 169 -3.67 24.01 -9.93
C GLU A 169 -3.89 22.69 -10.69
N GLY A 170 -2.82 21.93 -10.99
CA GLY A 170 -2.87 20.92 -12.03
C GLY A 170 -3.30 19.53 -11.60
N VAL A 171 -2.80 19.00 -10.47
CA VAL A 171 -2.92 17.55 -10.23
C VAL A 171 -3.26 17.17 -8.78
N PRO A 172 -4.42 16.54 -8.56
CA PRO A 172 -4.77 15.94 -7.29
C PRO A 172 -4.03 14.64 -7.04
N LEU A 173 -3.94 14.30 -5.75
CA LEU A 173 -3.62 12.97 -5.29
C LEU A 173 -4.80 12.05 -5.59
N GLU A 174 -4.53 10.92 -6.26
CA GLU A 174 -5.49 9.85 -6.45
C GLU A 174 -5.12 8.67 -5.57
N VAL A 175 -6.08 8.21 -4.77
CA VAL A 175 -5.95 6.98 -4.00
C VAL A 175 -7.08 6.03 -4.35
N GLU A 176 -6.81 4.74 -4.36
CA GLU A 176 -7.82 3.72 -4.61
C GLU A 176 -7.71 2.63 -3.55
N VAL A 177 -8.84 2.11 -3.11
CA VAL A 177 -8.92 0.88 -2.35
C VAL A 177 -9.81 -0.09 -3.10
N SER A 178 -9.32 -1.29 -3.31
CA SER A 178 -10.09 -2.39 -3.87
C SER A 178 -10.12 -3.56 -2.90
N ARG A 179 -11.28 -4.22 -2.83
CA ARG A 179 -11.53 -5.43 -2.09
C ARG A 179 -11.98 -6.52 -3.05
N ALA A 180 -11.48 -7.74 -2.87
CA ALA A 180 -11.92 -8.90 -3.64
C ALA A 180 -12.14 -10.09 -2.71
N GLY A 181 -13.05 -10.99 -3.12
CA GLY A 181 -13.27 -12.30 -2.48
C GLY A 181 -13.77 -12.26 -1.03
N ALA A 182 -14.28 -11.12 -0.55
CA ALA A 182 -14.86 -10.99 0.78
C ALA A 182 -16.35 -11.36 0.72
N ALA A 183 -16.71 -12.50 1.30
CA ALA A 183 -18.03 -13.10 1.11
C ALA A 183 -19.18 -12.37 1.82
N ASP A 184 -18.92 -11.70 2.94
CA ASP A 184 -19.91 -10.89 3.66
C ASP A 184 -19.13 -9.94 4.56
N GLY A 185 -19.22 -8.65 4.30
CA GLY A 185 -18.43 -7.66 5.01
C GLY A 185 -18.99 -6.27 4.81
N ASP A 186 -18.61 -5.37 5.70
CA ASP A 186 -19.01 -3.97 5.66
C ASP A 186 -18.78 -3.38 4.26
N ALA A 187 -19.87 -3.14 3.53
CA ALA A 187 -19.82 -2.62 2.16
C ALA A 187 -19.16 -1.24 2.07
N ARG A 188 -19.08 -0.53 3.21
CA ARG A 188 -18.48 0.80 3.32
C ARG A 188 -16.99 0.74 3.62
N LEU A 189 -16.43 -0.46 3.82
CA LEU A 189 -15.02 -0.62 4.19
C LEU A 189 -14.06 -0.02 3.15
N PRO A 190 -14.17 -0.32 1.82
CA PRO A 190 -13.28 0.29 0.84
C PRO A 190 -13.34 1.83 0.86
N ALA A 191 -14.54 2.40 0.98
CA ALA A 191 -14.74 3.84 1.10
C ALA A 191 -14.03 4.43 2.34
N ARG A 192 -14.24 3.84 3.52
CA ARG A 192 -13.56 4.31 4.75
C ARG A 192 -12.05 4.21 4.65
N LEU A 193 -11.53 3.10 4.13
CA LEU A 193 -10.10 2.89 3.94
C LEU A 193 -9.51 3.90 2.95
N ALA A 194 -10.22 4.22 1.87
CA ALA A 194 -9.80 5.23 0.91
C ALA A 194 -9.72 6.61 1.57
N LEU A 195 -10.71 6.99 2.38
CA LEU A 195 -10.71 8.26 3.12
C LEU A 195 -9.53 8.33 4.10
N SER A 196 -9.27 7.26 4.85
CA SER A 196 -8.09 7.18 5.73
C SER A 196 -6.78 7.26 4.96
N LEU A 197 -6.66 6.54 3.85
CA LEU A 197 -5.48 6.56 2.98
C LEU A 197 -5.22 7.97 2.45
N ALA A 198 -6.24 8.64 1.92
CA ALA A 198 -6.15 10.00 1.43
C ALA A 198 -5.71 10.97 2.54
N GLY A 199 -6.36 10.92 3.71
CA GLY A 199 -6.04 11.81 4.82
C GLY A 199 -4.62 11.62 5.36
N ASN A 200 -4.23 10.37 5.63
CA ASN A 200 -2.92 10.06 6.19
C ASN A 200 -1.80 10.34 5.18
N LEU A 201 -1.98 9.95 3.91
CA LEU A 201 -0.97 10.20 2.88
C LEU A 201 -0.80 11.71 2.62
N ARG A 202 -1.88 12.51 2.63
CA ARG A 202 -1.77 13.97 2.57
C ARG A 202 -0.98 14.54 3.75
N GLY A 203 -1.21 14.03 4.95
CA GLY A 203 -0.43 14.39 6.14
C GLY A 203 1.06 14.06 5.99
N LEU A 204 1.38 12.87 5.47
CA LEU A 204 2.77 12.43 5.23
C LEU A 204 3.47 13.23 4.12
N LEU A 205 2.73 13.58 3.06
CA LEU A 205 3.20 14.44 1.98
C LEU A 205 3.39 15.90 2.43
N GLY A 206 2.81 16.28 3.56
CA GLY A 206 2.85 17.65 4.08
C GLY A 206 2.08 18.64 3.22
N CYS A 207 0.95 18.22 2.64
CA CYS A 207 0.14 19.08 1.77
C CYS A 207 -0.26 20.38 2.51
N THR A 208 -0.09 21.54 1.87
CA THR A 208 -0.31 22.85 2.52
C THR A 208 -1.69 23.45 2.29
N ASP A 209 -2.50 22.86 1.40
CA ASP A 209 -3.87 23.27 1.14
C ASP A 209 -4.84 22.83 2.25
N THR A 210 -5.87 23.63 2.51
CA THR A 210 -6.78 23.48 3.67
C THR A 210 -7.91 22.47 3.47
N VAL A 211 -7.78 21.56 2.50
CA VAL A 211 -8.84 20.58 2.21
C VAL A 211 -9.01 19.59 3.35
N THR A 212 -10.26 19.35 3.75
CA THR A 212 -10.62 18.41 4.81
C THR A 212 -11.20 17.14 4.19
N VAL A 213 -10.49 16.01 4.33
CA VAL A 213 -11.01 14.71 3.91
C VAL A 213 -12.08 14.28 4.91
N PRO A 214 -13.32 13.97 4.48
CA PRO A 214 -14.37 13.55 5.40
C PRO A 214 -14.06 12.18 6.02
N THR A 215 -14.66 11.88 7.17
CA THR A 215 -14.50 10.58 7.84
C THR A 215 -15.50 9.52 7.32
N ALA A 216 -16.55 9.96 6.62
CA ALA A 216 -17.53 9.11 5.96
C ALA A 216 -18.04 9.78 4.67
N LEU A 217 -18.45 8.96 3.69
CA LEU A 217 -19.03 9.48 2.45
C LEU A 217 -20.49 9.92 2.65
N PRO A 218 -20.97 10.94 1.92
CA PRO A 218 -22.37 11.35 1.95
C PRO A 218 -23.31 10.19 1.61
N GLY A 219 -24.48 10.12 2.26
CA GLY A 219 -25.46 9.06 2.05
C GLY A 219 -25.12 7.71 2.71
N GLN A 220 -24.04 7.65 3.48
CA GLN A 220 -23.61 6.47 4.24
C GLN A 220 -23.65 6.69 5.76
N GLY A 221 -24.45 7.67 6.23
CA GLY A 221 -24.72 7.94 7.65
C GLY A 221 -25.84 7.08 8.22
#